data_AF-S2YC71-F1
#
_entry.id   AF-S2YC71-F1
#
_cell.length_a   1.000
_cell.length_b   1.000
_cell.length_c   1.000
_cell.angle_alpha   90.00
_cell.angle_beta   90.00
_cell.angle_gamma   90.00
#
_symmetry.space_group_name_H-M   'P 1'
#
loop_
_entity.id
_entity.type
_entity.pdbx_description
1 polymer ?
#
loop_
_entity_poly.entity_id
_entity_poly.type
_entity_poly.pdbx_seq_one_letter_code
_entity_poly.pdbx_strand_id
1 'polypeptide(L)'
;MQEKWSIRLIRIAAIFGIIGAYIGSHMAGAGSYAFKPIHAHILLVGWLSVFSWGVFYKLFEVKYPKLVVVHAWSAILGAIGLTVGMWLQFMQPLGIPETFSLIFYIVGGSTLLLSFALFVAVTFAIKPAKKK
;
A
#
# COMPACT_ATOMS: atom_id res chain seq x y z
N MET A 1 -5.60 -19.89 -3.51
CA MET A 1 -5.64 -18.78 -2.52
C MET A 1 -4.88 -17.55 -3.04
N GLN A 2 -3.63 -17.71 -3.52
CA GLN A 2 -2.81 -16.61 -4.04
C GLN A 2 -3.45 -15.84 -5.19
N GLU A 3 -4.12 -16.51 -6.12
CA GLU A 3 -4.81 -15.84 -7.23
C GLU A 3 -5.89 -14.87 -6.77
N LYS A 4 -6.65 -15.23 -5.72
CA LYS A 4 -7.64 -14.33 -5.12
C LYS A 4 -6.96 -13.09 -4.51
N TRP A 5 -5.81 -13.28 -3.87
CA TRP A 5 -5.02 -12.18 -3.30
C TRP A 5 -4.37 -11.30 -4.36
N SER A 6 -3.84 -11.89 -5.43
CA SER A 6 -3.32 -11.18 -6.59
C SER A 6 -4.36 -10.22 -7.15
N ILE A 7 -5.56 -10.71 -7.46
CA ILE A 7 -6.64 -9.88 -8.01
C ILE A 7 -7.07 -8.79 -7.01
N ARG A 8 -7.18 -9.12 -5.71
CA ARG A 8 -7.53 -8.13 -4.68
C ARG A 8 -6.52 -7.00 -4.60
N LEU A 9 -5.23 -7.33 -4.54
CA LEU A 9 -4.16 -6.32 -4.49
C LEU A 9 -4.16 -5.45 -5.75
N ILE A 10 -4.32 -6.05 -6.94
CA ILE A 10 -4.40 -5.28 -8.19
C ILE A 10 -5.61 -4.32 -8.18
N ARG A 11 -6.77 -4.76 -7.69
CA ARG A 11 -7.97 -3.90 -7.57
C ARG A 11 -7.74 -2.75 -6.60
N ILE A 12 -7.16 -3.01 -5.43
CA ILE A 12 -6.81 -1.97 -4.45
C ILE A 12 -5.78 -1.00 -5.04
N ALA A 13 -4.73 -1.51 -5.70
CA ALA A 13 -3.73 -0.69 -6.35
C ALA A 13 -4.33 0.21 -7.43
N ALA A 14 -5.30 -0.28 -8.22
CA ALA A 14 -5.99 0.52 -9.22
C ALA A 14 -6.75 1.71 -8.58
N ILE A 15 -7.39 1.50 -7.42
CA ILE A 15 -8.04 2.56 -6.65
C ILE A 15 -7.01 3.60 -6.17
N PHE A 16 -5.88 3.16 -5.62
CA PHE A 16 -4.79 4.06 -5.26
C PHE A 16 -4.23 4.82 -6.46
N GLY A 17 -4.13 4.16 -7.62
CA GLY A 17 -3.64 4.74 -8.87
C GLY A 17 -4.51 5.89 -9.35
N ILE A 18 -5.83 5.71 -9.38
CA ILE A 18 -6.75 6.78 -9.80
C ILE A 18 -6.76 7.94 -8.81
N ILE A 19 -6.74 7.67 -7.49
CA ILE A 19 -6.69 8.74 -6.48
C ILE A 19 -5.36 9.49 -6.57
N GLY A 20 -4.24 8.79 -6.70
CA GLY A 20 -2.92 9.39 -6.82
C GLY A 20 -2.76 10.26 -8.06
N ALA A 21 -3.23 9.78 -9.21
CA ALA A 21 -3.24 10.56 -10.44
C ALA A 21 -4.11 11.82 -10.30
N TYR A 22 -5.29 11.70 -9.69
CA TYR A 22 -6.16 12.85 -9.41
C TYR A 22 -5.48 13.91 -8.54
N ILE A 23 -4.84 13.50 -7.43
CA ILE A 23 -4.10 14.43 -6.55
C ILE A 23 -2.97 15.12 -7.35
N GLY A 24 -2.27 14.39 -8.22
CA GLY A 24 -1.23 14.95 -9.09
C GLY A 24 -1.77 16.04 -10.01
N SER A 25 -2.87 15.75 -10.71
CA SER A 25 -3.56 16.72 -11.57
C SER A 25 -4.07 17.94 -10.79
N HIS A 26 -4.61 17.72 -9.59
CA HIS A 26 -5.06 18.81 -8.71
C HIS A 26 -3.91 19.73 -8.31
N MET A 27 -2.77 19.18 -7.88
CA MET A 27 -1.58 19.99 -7.54
C MET A 27 -1.07 20.80 -8.74
N ALA A 28 -1.06 20.19 -9.93
CA ALA A 28 -0.65 20.88 -11.15
C ALA A 28 -1.59 22.05 -11.49
N GLY A 29 -2.91 21.85 -11.38
CA GLY A 29 -3.90 22.89 -11.65
C GLY A 29 -3.97 23.97 -10.57
N ALA A 30 -3.74 23.64 -9.31
CA ALA A 30 -3.78 24.58 -8.19
C ALA A 30 -2.47 25.36 -7.99
N GLY A 31 -1.36 24.94 -8.62
CA GLY A 31 -0.04 25.54 -8.41
C GLY A 31 0.52 25.38 -6.99
N SER A 32 -0.05 24.46 -6.20
CA SER A 32 0.30 24.22 -4.80
C SER A 32 0.80 22.80 -4.58
N TYR A 33 1.90 22.69 -3.84
CA TYR A 33 2.53 21.41 -3.50
C TYR A 33 2.14 20.88 -2.11
N ALA A 34 1.06 21.39 -1.52
CA ALA A 34 0.59 20.97 -0.19
C ALA A 34 0.37 19.45 -0.10
N PHE A 35 -0.14 18.82 -1.18
CA PHE A 35 -0.38 17.37 -1.23
C PHE A 35 0.83 16.54 -1.68
N LYS A 36 2.00 17.15 -1.91
CA LYS A 36 3.19 16.46 -2.45
C LYS A 36 3.57 15.18 -1.68
N PRO A 37 3.65 15.15 -0.33
CA PRO A 37 4.00 13.92 0.38
C PRO A 37 2.93 12.83 0.21
N ILE A 38 1.65 13.22 0.19
CA ILE A 38 0.52 12.28 0.04
C ILE A 38 0.52 11.70 -1.38
N HIS A 39 0.68 12.53 -2.41
CA HIS A 39 0.76 12.12 -3.80
C HIS A 39 1.91 11.13 -4.07
N ALA A 40 3.10 11.41 -3.53
CA ALA A 40 4.25 10.53 -3.74
C ALA A 40 4.01 9.14 -3.14
N HIS A 41 3.51 9.06 -1.92
CA HIS A 41 3.32 7.79 -1.23
C HIS A 41 2.10 7.02 -1.74
N ILE A 42 1.01 7.69 -2.09
CA ILE A 42 -0.18 7.00 -2.61
C ILE A 42 0.12 6.31 -3.94
N LEU A 43 0.97 6.90 -4.78
CA LEU A 43 1.42 6.25 -6.02
C LEU A 43 2.53 5.22 -5.78
N LEU A 44 3.52 5.49 -4.92
CA LEU A 44 4.63 4.56 -4.69
C LEU A 44 4.22 3.32 -3.90
N VAL A 45 3.66 3.51 -2.70
CA VAL A 45 3.34 2.40 -1.80
C VAL A 45 1.87 1.97 -1.89
N GLY A 46 0.96 2.84 -2.33
CA GLY A 46 -0.44 2.49 -2.57
C GLY A 46 -0.66 1.83 -3.93
N TRP A 47 -0.18 2.43 -5.01
CA TRP A 47 -0.32 1.89 -6.37
C TRP A 47 0.81 0.92 -6.73
N LEU A 48 2.05 1.40 -6.90
CA LEU A 48 3.15 0.63 -7.49
C LEU A 48 3.50 -0.61 -6.66
N SER A 49 3.77 -0.45 -5.36
CA SER A 49 4.18 -1.57 -4.50
C SER A 49 3.10 -2.64 -4.38
N VAL A 50 1.85 -2.24 -4.11
CA VAL A 50 0.70 -3.15 -3.99
C VAL A 50 0.42 -3.84 -5.33
N PHE A 51 0.51 -3.12 -6.44
CA PHE A 51 0.38 -3.69 -7.78
C PHE A 51 1.47 -4.74 -8.03
N SER A 52 2.73 -4.41 -7.77
CA SER A 52 3.87 -5.33 -7.92
C SER A 52 3.72 -6.58 -7.07
N TRP A 53 3.24 -6.48 -5.83
CA TRP A 53 2.93 -7.65 -4.99
C TRP A 53 1.76 -8.48 -5.53
N GLY A 54 0.73 -7.81 -6.08
CA GLY A 54 -0.36 -8.49 -6.78
C GLY A 54 0.14 -9.30 -7.98
N VAL A 55 1.01 -8.72 -8.81
CA VAL A 55 1.66 -9.40 -9.93
C VAL A 55 2.57 -10.53 -9.43
N PHE A 56 3.36 -10.29 -8.40
CA PHE A 56 4.23 -11.30 -7.78
C PHE A 56 3.43 -12.54 -7.38
N TYR A 57 2.27 -12.38 -6.74
CA TYR A 57 1.39 -13.51 -6.37
C TYR A 57 0.66 -14.18 -7.53
N LYS A 58 0.68 -13.59 -8.74
CA LYS A 58 0.25 -14.26 -9.97
C LYS A 58 1.36 -15.10 -10.58
N LEU A 59 2.61 -14.63 -10.48
CA LEU A 59 3.77 -15.24 -11.13
C LEU A 59 4.42 -16.35 -10.29
N PHE A 60 4.42 -16.21 -8.95
CA PHE A 60 5.14 -17.10 -8.05
C PHE A 60 4.20 -17.81 -7.07
N GLU A 61 4.40 -19.12 -6.93
CA GLU A 61 3.70 -19.92 -5.92
C GLU A 61 4.48 -19.90 -4.60
N VAL A 62 3.80 -19.53 -3.50
CA VAL A 62 4.41 -19.41 -2.16
C VAL A 62 4.07 -20.65 -1.34
N LYS A 63 5.08 -21.22 -0.68
CA LYS A 63 4.97 -22.45 0.13
C LYS A 63 3.95 -22.32 1.26
N TYR A 64 3.82 -21.13 1.85
CA TYR A 64 2.98 -20.88 3.04
C TYR A 64 1.80 -19.94 2.70
N PRO A 65 0.58 -20.47 2.48
CA PRO A 65 -0.58 -19.65 2.12
C PRO A 65 -1.00 -18.63 3.18
N LYS A 66 -0.81 -18.94 4.48
CA LYS A 66 -1.10 -18.00 5.58
C LYS A 66 -0.20 -16.76 5.52
N LEU A 67 1.07 -16.92 5.13
CA LEU A 67 2.00 -15.80 5.01
C LEU A 67 1.55 -14.81 3.93
N VAL A 68 1.01 -15.32 2.81
CA VAL A 68 0.41 -14.49 1.74
C VAL A 68 -0.75 -13.66 2.27
N VAL A 69 -1.64 -14.26 3.06
CA VAL A 69 -2.81 -13.58 3.64
C VAL A 69 -2.36 -12.45 4.58
N VAL A 70 -1.44 -12.75 5.50
CA VAL A 70 -0.96 -11.78 6.49
C VAL A 70 -0.25 -10.63 5.79
N HIS A 71 0.65 -10.93 4.84
CA HIS A 71 1.32 -9.92 4.03
C HIS A 71 0.33 -9.05 3.22
N ALA A 72 -0.63 -9.67 2.53
CA ALA A 72 -1.56 -8.92 1.70
C ALA A 72 -2.45 -7.99 2.53
N TRP A 73 -2.89 -8.41 3.72
CA TRP A 73 -3.64 -7.53 4.63
C TRP A 73 -2.77 -6.43 5.22
N SER A 74 -1.54 -6.72 5.67
CA SER A 74 -0.62 -5.67 6.14
C SER A 74 -0.30 -4.65 5.05
N ALA A 75 -0.18 -5.10 3.79
CA ALA A 75 0.03 -4.21 2.65
C ALA A 75 -1.15 -3.25 2.45
N ILE A 76 -2.38 -3.78 2.43
CA ILE A 76 -3.60 -2.98 2.24
C ILE A 76 -3.79 -2.01 3.41
N LEU A 77 -3.77 -2.51 4.64
CA LEU A 77 -4.01 -1.70 5.83
C LEU A 77 -2.90 -0.67 6.05
N GLY A 78 -1.64 -1.06 5.80
CA GLY A 78 -0.49 -0.17 5.90
C GLY A 78 -0.52 0.94 4.84
N ALA A 79 -0.84 0.61 3.57
CA ALA A 79 -0.95 1.61 2.52
C ALA A 79 -2.10 2.60 2.78
N ILE A 80 -3.28 2.11 3.16
CA ILE A 80 -4.42 2.96 3.53
C ILE A 80 -4.06 3.81 4.75
N GLY A 81 -3.59 3.18 5.82
CA GLY A 81 -3.28 3.84 7.08
C GLY A 81 -2.20 4.92 6.92
N LEU A 82 -1.13 4.65 6.18
CA LEU A 82 -0.07 5.62 5.94
C LEU A 82 -0.59 6.82 5.14
N THR A 83 -1.25 6.58 4.00
CA THR A 83 -1.72 7.64 3.09
C THR A 83 -2.82 8.50 3.71
N VAL A 84 -3.80 7.87 4.36
CA VAL A 84 -4.85 8.58 5.11
C VAL A 84 -4.26 9.27 6.33
N GLY A 85 -3.33 8.64 7.04
CA GLY A 85 -2.65 9.26 8.19
C GLY A 85 -1.85 10.50 7.82
N MET A 86 -1.14 10.49 6.69
CA MET A 86 -0.48 11.70 6.17
C MET A 86 -1.48 12.80 5.83
N TRP A 87 -2.62 12.44 5.22
CA TRP A 87 -3.67 13.40 4.91
C TRP A 87 -4.26 14.02 6.19
N LEU A 88 -4.59 13.19 7.19
CA LEU A 88 -5.09 13.67 8.47
C LEU A 88 -4.07 14.54 9.21
N GLN A 89 -2.80 14.10 9.26
CA GLN A 89 -1.74 14.81 9.99
C GLN A 89 -1.37 16.15 9.36
N PHE A 90 -1.21 16.19 8.02
CA PHE A 90 -0.70 17.38 7.34
C PHE A 90 -1.80 18.36 6.90
N MET A 91 -3.00 17.87 6.58
CA MET A 91 -4.09 18.73 6.12
C MET A 91 -5.10 19.07 7.21
N GLN A 92 -5.12 18.32 8.32
CA GLN A 92 -6.07 18.45 9.44
C GLN A 92 -7.53 18.76 9.00
N PRO A 93 -8.08 18.01 8.01
CA PRO A 93 -9.30 18.43 7.31
C PRO A 93 -10.57 18.26 8.15
N LEU A 94 -10.51 17.47 9.22
CA LEU A 94 -11.66 17.08 10.04
C LEU A 94 -11.64 17.70 11.45
N GLY A 95 -10.64 18.54 11.76
CA GLY A 95 -10.50 19.13 13.09
C GLY A 95 -10.30 18.12 14.22
N ILE A 96 -9.80 16.92 13.90
CA ILE A 96 -9.54 15.85 14.88
C ILE A 96 -8.27 16.17 15.69
N PRO A 97 -8.14 15.63 16.92
CA PRO A 97 -6.97 15.90 17.75
C PRO A 97 -5.66 15.48 17.06
N GLU A 98 -4.66 16.35 17.10
CA GLU A 98 -3.36 16.10 16.45
C GLU A 98 -2.71 14.81 16.96
N THR A 99 -2.83 14.51 18.24
CA THR A 99 -2.33 13.25 18.83
C THR A 99 -2.94 12.02 18.16
N PHE A 100 -4.23 12.06 17.82
CA PHE A 100 -4.88 10.95 17.13
C PHE A 100 -4.35 10.82 15.69
N SER A 101 -4.28 11.93 14.95
CA SER A 101 -3.74 11.97 13.59
C SER A 101 -2.31 11.42 13.54
N LEU A 102 -1.47 11.81 14.49
CA LEU A 102 -0.09 11.37 14.61
C LEU A 102 0.00 9.86 14.90
N ILE A 103 -0.78 9.35 15.86
CA ILE A 103 -0.79 7.91 16.18
C ILE A 103 -1.28 7.11 14.98
N PHE A 104 -2.35 7.55 14.31
CA PHE A 104 -2.89 6.86 13.15
C PHE A 104 -1.86 6.81 12.00
N TYR A 105 -1.16 7.92 11.76
CA TYR A 105 -0.07 7.99 10.79
C TYR A 105 1.08 7.02 11.12
N ILE A 106 1.56 7.02 12.37
CA ILE A 106 2.66 6.13 12.82
C ILE A 106 2.26 4.66 12.72
N VAL A 107 1.05 4.31 13.15
CA VAL A 107 0.53 2.93 13.08
C VAL A 107 0.40 2.48 11.63
N GLY A 108 -0.12 3.34 10.75
CA GLY A 108 -0.20 3.09 9.32
C GLY A 108 1.17 2.82 8.69
N GLY A 109 2.15 3.70 8.95
CA GLY A 109 3.51 3.54 8.45
C GLY A 109 4.22 2.30 9.00
N SER A 110 4.05 2.01 10.30
CA SER A 110 4.64 0.82 10.92
C SER A 110 4.04 -0.47 10.37
N THR A 111 2.72 -0.48 10.11
CA THR A 111 2.03 -1.62 9.49
C THR A 111 2.54 -1.87 8.06
N LEU A 112 2.78 -0.80 7.30
CA LEU A 112 3.36 -0.91 5.97
C LEU A 112 4.81 -1.43 6.02
N LEU A 113 5.61 -0.95 6.96
CA LEU A 113 6.97 -1.43 7.17
C LEU A 113 6.99 -2.94 7.50
N LEU A 114 6.08 -3.38 8.38
CA LEU A 114 5.87 -4.80 8.64
C LEU A 114 5.52 -5.56 7.36
N SER A 115 4.72 -4.99 6.47
CA SER A 115 4.42 -5.60 5.17
C SER A 115 5.68 -5.80 4.33
N PHE A 116 6.57 -4.81 4.25
CA PHE A 116 7.85 -4.99 3.53
C PHE A 116 8.69 -6.10 4.16
N ALA A 117 8.77 -6.17 5.50
CA ALA A 117 9.49 -7.25 6.18
C ALA A 117 8.87 -8.63 5.89
N LEU A 118 7.54 -8.74 5.91
CA LEU A 118 6.83 -9.97 5.54
C LEU A 118 7.06 -10.32 4.06
N PHE A 119 7.15 -9.32 3.17
CA PHE A 119 7.44 -9.56 1.77
C PHE A 119 8.83 -10.17 1.58
N VAL A 120 9.84 -9.71 2.34
CA VAL A 120 11.16 -10.36 2.35
C VAL A 120 11.03 -11.84 2.72
N ALA A 121 10.28 -12.18 3.78
CA ALA A 121 10.05 -13.59 4.13
C ALA A 121 9.30 -14.36 3.02
N VAL A 122 8.38 -13.70 2.31
CA VAL A 122 7.65 -14.28 1.17
C VAL A 122 8.59 -14.62 0.01
N THR A 123 9.58 -13.79 -0.32
CA THR A 123 10.49 -14.05 -1.44
C THR A 123 11.37 -15.29 -1.22
N PHE A 124 11.75 -15.58 0.02
CA PHE A 124 12.46 -16.82 0.37
C PHE A 124 11.55 -18.05 0.50
N ALA A 125 10.23 -17.86 0.51
CA ALA A 125 9.25 -18.94 0.64
C ALA A 125 8.64 -19.37 -0.70
N ILE A 126 9.21 -18.99 -1.84
CA ILE A 126 8.74 -19.37 -3.18
C ILE A 126 9.02 -20.87 -3.43
N LYS A 127 8.06 -21.58 -4.02
CA LYS A 127 8.27 -22.96 -4.47
C LYS A 127 9.16 -22.99 -5.71
N PRO A 128 10.07 -23.98 -5.86
CA PRO A 128 10.83 -24.15 -7.08
C PRO A 128 9.89 -24.19 -8.28
N ALA A 129 10.22 -23.46 -9.34
CA ALA A 129 9.42 -23.47 -10.56
C ALA A 129 9.28 -24.92 -11.04
N LYS A 130 8.05 -25.38 -11.28
CA LYS A 130 7.86 -26.64 -12.01
C LYS A 130 8.50 -26.43 -13.39
N LYS A 131 9.60 -27.13 -13.66
CA LYS A 131 10.11 -27.25 -15.03
C LYS A 131 8.95 -27.78 -15.86
N LYS A 132 8.48 -26.95 -16.81
CA LYS A 132 7.53 -27.39 -17.83
C LYS A 132 8.23 -28.38 -18.75
#